data_AF-A0A3A8ZEE2-F1
#
_entry.id   AF-A0A3A8ZEE2-F1
#
_cell.length_a   1.000
_cell.length_b   1.000
_cell.length_c   1.000
_cell.angle_alpha   90.00
_cell.angle_beta   90.00
_cell.angle_gamma   90.00
#
_symmetry.space_group_name_H-M   'P 1'
#
loop_
_entity.id
_entity.type
_entity.pdbx_description
1 polymer ?
#
loop_
_entity_poly.entity_id
_entity_poly.type
_entity_poly.pdbx_seq_one_letter_code
_entity_poly.pdbx_strand_id
1 'polypeptide(L)'
;MKINRYQFDSIASKTKKTIKDPIQRGEENGFYYEYLQTLEVELYQFHVEYGINGRQAMEIIQVVLLDIESLLDGEEYDYSKWEEPCYRSCADEIEMFFMPDKNVHLQKDLKKGVVLDNKFYELALKCLIRIHESVEFWTRKGGDNGYFNFIGEYIGTEILNERIPLVENEYFRD
;
A
#
# COMPACT_ATOMS: atom_id res chain seq x y z
N MET A 1 5.85 -15.38 -14.13
CA MET A 1 6.49 -14.50 -15.12
C MET A 1 7.62 -13.69 -14.48
N LYS A 2 8.85 -13.75 -15.03
CA LYS A 2 9.94 -12.87 -14.57
C LYS A 2 9.70 -11.43 -15.00
N ILE A 3 9.84 -10.48 -14.08
CA ILE A 3 9.72 -9.06 -14.41
C ILE A 3 11.08 -8.36 -14.45
N ASN A 4 11.24 -7.48 -15.43
CA ASN A 4 12.42 -6.63 -15.55
C ASN A 4 12.26 -5.35 -14.72
N ARG A 5 13.36 -4.60 -14.53
CA ARG A 5 13.35 -3.37 -13.72
C ARG A 5 12.36 -2.32 -14.23
N TYR A 6 12.20 -2.18 -15.54
CA TYR A 6 11.21 -1.26 -16.11
C TYR A 6 9.77 -1.66 -15.77
N GLN A 7 9.46 -2.96 -15.77
CA GLN A 7 8.15 -3.46 -15.37
C GLN A 7 7.88 -3.19 -13.90
N PHE A 8 8.86 -3.45 -13.02
CA PHE A 8 8.80 -3.14 -11.60
C PHE A 8 8.59 -1.63 -11.35
N ASP A 9 9.45 -0.78 -11.92
CA ASP A 9 9.37 0.68 -11.74
C ASP A 9 8.07 1.29 -12.32
N SER A 10 7.46 0.64 -13.31
CA SER A 10 6.27 1.16 -13.97
C SER A 10 4.95 0.71 -13.36
N ILE A 11 4.93 -0.25 -12.42
CA ILE A 11 3.68 -0.84 -11.90
C ILE A 11 2.75 0.22 -11.32
N ALA A 12 3.25 1.09 -10.43
CA ALA A 12 2.43 2.16 -9.84
C ALA A 12 1.80 3.07 -10.92
N SER A 13 2.57 3.42 -11.95
CA SER A 13 2.06 4.24 -13.06
C SER A 13 1.04 3.53 -13.94
N LYS A 14 1.13 2.19 -14.06
CA LYS A 14 0.18 1.35 -14.80
C LYS A 14 -1.11 1.19 -14.00
N THR A 15 -1.00 0.81 -12.73
CA THR A 15 -2.14 0.71 -11.80
C THR A 15 -2.90 2.03 -11.71
N LYS A 16 -2.20 3.18 -11.61
CA LYS A 16 -2.88 4.49 -11.60
C LYS A 16 -3.79 4.71 -12.83
N LYS A 17 -3.44 4.16 -13.99
CA LYS A 17 -4.24 4.29 -15.22
C LYS A 17 -5.46 3.38 -15.23
N THR A 18 -5.50 2.33 -14.41
CA THR A 18 -6.64 1.41 -14.30
C THR A 18 -7.64 1.87 -13.24
N ILE A 19 -7.20 2.62 -12.23
CA ILE A 19 -8.06 3.17 -11.17
C ILE A 19 -9.03 4.20 -11.75
N LYS A 20 -10.33 3.98 -11.49
CA LYS A 20 -11.37 4.97 -11.70
C LYS A 20 -11.36 5.98 -10.54
N ASP A 21 -11.37 7.27 -10.85
CA ASP A 21 -11.42 8.36 -9.87
C ASP A 21 -10.34 8.22 -8.76
N PRO A 22 -9.04 8.29 -9.10
CA PRO A 22 -7.96 8.20 -8.13
C PRO A 22 -8.01 9.38 -7.15
N ILE A 23 -7.63 9.15 -5.90
CA ILE A 23 -7.60 10.20 -4.85
C ILE A 23 -6.71 11.35 -5.34
N GLN A 24 -7.29 12.55 -5.47
CA GLN A 24 -6.53 13.73 -5.87
C GLN A 24 -5.85 14.37 -4.67
N ARG A 25 -4.79 15.14 -4.95
CA ARG A 25 -4.17 15.96 -3.92
C ARG A 25 -5.17 17.00 -3.39
N GLY A 26 -5.33 17.03 -2.07
CA GLY A 26 -6.33 17.82 -1.35
C GLY A 26 -7.57 17.02 -0.92
N GLU A 27 -7.78 15.82 -1.46
CA GLU A 27 -8.91 14.93 -1.11
C GLU A 27 -8.54 13.91 -0.02
N GLU A 28 -7.30 13.94 0.48
CA GLU A 28 -6.85 13.04 1.55
C GLU A 28 -7.60 13.29 2.87
N ASN A 29 -8.07 14.51 3.06
CA ASN A 29 -8.85 14.92 4.24
C ASN A 29 -10.34 14.64 3.98
N GLY A 30 -10.83 13.48 4.44
CA GLY A 30 -12.21 13.05 4.24
C GLY A 30 -12.37 11.55 4.42
N PHE A 31 -13.18 10.92 3.55
CA PHE A 31 -13.41 9.47 3.56
C PHE A 31 -12.11 8.64 3.56
N TYR A 32 -11.06 9.12 2.88
CA TYR A 32 -9.80 8.39 2.76
C TYR A 32 -8.83 8.60 3.93
N TYR A 33 -9.12 9.53 4.85
CA TYR A 33 -8.15 10.00 5.83
C TYR A 33 -7.58 8.86 6.69
N GLU A 34 -8.46 8.06 7.30
CA GLU A 34 -8.04 6.99 8.22
C GLU A 34 -7.28 5.87 7.48
N TYR A 35 -7.66 5.56 6.23
CA TYR A 35 -6.97 4.53 5.42
C TYR A 35 -5.56 4.98 5.03
N LEU A 36 -5.43 6.25 4.62
CA LEU A 36 -4.13 6.83 4.28
C LEU A 36 -3.26 6.94 5.53
N GLN A 37 -3.81 7.43 6.65
CA GLN A 37 -3.10 7.54 7.91
C GLN A 37 -2.58 6.17 8.40
N THR A 38 -3.37 5.11 8.23
CA THR A 38 -2.96 3.73 8.55
C THR A 38 -1.71 3.32 7.77
N LEU A 39 -1.70 3.55 6.45
CA LEU A 39 -0.52 3.25 5.62
C LEU A 39 0.69 4.14 5.97
N GLU A 40 0.47 5.43 6.25
CA GLU A 40 1.54 6.36 6.64
C GLU A 40 2.22 5.94 7.94
N VAL A 41 1.44 5.49 8.94
CA VAL A 41 1.97 4.98 10.20
C VAL A 41 2.79 3.72 9.99
N GLU A 42 2.32 2.77 9.18
CA GLU A 42 3.06 1.52 8.90
C GLU A 42 4.38 1.80 8.18
N LEU A 43 4.36 2.63 7.14
CA LEU A 43 5.60 3.02 6.46
C LEU A 43 6.58 3.72 7.42
N TYR A 44 6.07 4.58 8.31
CA TYR A 44 6.90 5.23 9.33
C TYR A 44 7.48 4.22 10.33
N GLN A 45 6.72 3.21 10.74
CA GLN A 45 7.21 2.12 11.59
C GLN A 45 8.34 1.35 10.88
N PHE A 46 8.19 1.02 9.60
CA PHE A 46 9.26 0.38 8.83
C PHE A 46 10.51 1.26 8.75
N HIS A 47 10.35 2.58 8.63
CA HIS A 47 11.48 3.51 8.67
C HIS A 47 12.19 3.47 10.03
N VAL A 48 11.43 3.47 11.13
CA VAL A 48 11.99 3.41 12.49
C VAL A 48 12.69 2.07 12.74
N GLU A 49 12.10 0.95 12.30
CA GLU A 49 12.61 -0.40 12.57
C GLU A 49 13.77 -0.80 11.66
N TYR A 50 13.65 -0.55 10.35
CA TYR A 50 14.57 -1.04 9.34
C TYR A 50 15.42 0.06 8.69
N GLY A 51 15.12 1.34 8.96
CA GLY A 51 15.83 2.46 8.35
C GLY A 51 15.51 2.67 6.87
N ILE A 52 14.36 2.19 6.38
CA ILE A 52 14.00 2.33 4.96
C ILE A 52 13.91 3.81 4.57
N ASN A 53 14.39 4.19 3.40
CA ASN A 53 14.22 5.54 2.86
C ASN A 53 13.02 5.59 1.90
N GLY A 54 12.67 6.77 1.39
CA GLY A 54 11.50 6.93 0.55
C GLY A 54 11.58 6.19 -0.79
N ARG A 55 12.77 5.95 -1.34
CA ARG A 55 12.91 5.05 -2.51
C ARG A 55 12.49 3.64 -2.13
N GLN A 56 13.01 3.11 -1.03
CA GLN A 56 12.68 1.76 -0.57
C GLN A 56 11.19 1.63 -0.21
N ALA A 57 10.59 2.67 0.37
CA ALA A 57 9.15 2.71 0.61
C ALA A 57 8.32 2.64 -0.68
N MET A 58 8.72 3.35 -1.75
CA MET A 58 8.09 3.19 -3.07
C MET A 58 8.23 1.78 -3.61
N GLU A 59 9.41 1.17 -3.49
CA GLU A 59 9.68 -0.19 -3.98
C GLU A 59 8.89 -1.25 -3.18
N ILE A 60 8.69 -1.07 -1.87
CA ILE A 60 7.78 -1.90 -1.05
C ILE A 60 6.33 -1.79 -1.54
N ILE A 61 5.84 -0.57 -1.80
CA ILE A 61 4.49 -0.39 -2.36
C ILE A 61 4.37 -1.06 -3.73
N GLN A 62 5.43 -1.02 -4.56
CA GLN A 62 5.44 -1.68 -5.87
C GLN A 62 5.37 -3.20 -5.76
N VAL A 63 6.03 -3.81 -4.77
CA VAL A 63 5.88 -5.24 -4.45
C VAL A 63 4.42 -5.57 -4.16
N VAL A 64 3.80 -4.81 -3.25
CA VAL A 64 2.38 -5.00 -2.88
C VAL A 64 1.46 -4.86 -4.10
N LEU A 65 1.71 -3.88 -4.98
CA LEU A 65 0.92 -3.69 -6.20
C LEU A 65 1.06 -4.86 -7.18
N LEU A 66 2.26 -5.46 -7.30
CA LEU A 66 2.49 -6.65 -8.12
C LEU A 66 1.77 -7.88 -7.54
N ASP A 67 1.70 -7.99 -6.21
CA ASP A 67 0.97 -9.08 -5.57
C ASP A 67 -0.54 -8.96 -5.78
N ILE A 68 -1.10 -7.74 -5.71
CA ILE A 68 -2.49 -7.51 -6.11
C ILE A 68 -2.70 -7.82 -7.60
N GLU A 69 -1.78 -7.40 -8.49
CA GLU A 69 -1.88 -7.69 -9.93
C GLU A 69 -1.90 -9.22 -10.17
N SER A 70 -1.02 -9.96 -9.47
CA SER A 70 -0.94 -11.43 -9.52
C SER A 70 -2.27 -12.10 -9.15
N LEU A 71 -2.94 -11.59 -8.11
CA LEU A 71 -4.24 -12.11 -7.69
C LEU A 71 -5.34 -11.84 -8.73
N LEU A 72 -5.27 -10.69 -9.41
CA LEU A 72 -6.30 -10.25 -10.35
C LEU A 72 -6.23 -10.94 -11.70
N ASP A 73 -5.04 -11.22 -12.22
CA ASP A 73 -4.84 -11.87 -13.51
C ASP A 73 -4.47 -13.36 -13.43
N GLY A 74 -4.11 -13.85 -12.24
CA GLY A 74 -3.70 -15.22 -11.99
C GLY A 74 -2.27 -15.54 -12.44
N GLU A 75 -1.46 -14.53 -12.76
CA GLU A 75 -0.06 -14.68 -13.17
C GLU A 75 0.87 -14.46 -11.97
N GLU A 76 1.73 -15.43 -11.65
CA GLU A 76 2.72 -15.26 -10.59
C GLU A 76 3.87 -14.37 -11.06
N TYR A 77 4.15 -13.24 -10.41
CA TYR A 77 5.26 -12.35 -10.80
C TYR A 77 6.55 -12.65 -10.01
N ASP A 78 7.67 -12.92 -10.70
CA ASP A 78 8.99 -13.10 -10.08
C ASP A 78 9.77 -11.78 -10.16
N TYR A 79 9.80 -11.08 -9.03
CA TYR A 79 10.53 -9.83 -8.78
C TYR A 79 11.61 -9.98 -7.70
N SER A 80 11.95 -11.21 -7.30
CA SER A 80 12.94 -11.53 -6.26
C SER A 80 14.31 -10.88 -6.45
N LYS A 81 14.68 -10.56 -7.70
CA LYS A 81 15.92 -9.86 -8.04
C LYS A 81 15.95 -8.40 -7.55
N TRP A 82 14.79 -7.79 -7.37
CA TRP A 82 14.64 -6.37 -7.06
C TRP A 82 14.26 -6.11 -5.60
N GLU A 83 13.91 -7.16 -4.85
CA GLU A 83 13.67 -7.04 -3.41
C GLU A 83 14.98 -6.85 -2.66
N GLU A 84 14.97 -5.92 -1.71
CA GLU A 84 16.03 -5.77 -0.72
C GLU A 84 15.63 -6.43 0.61
N PRO A 85 16.58 -6.63 1.55
CA PRO A 85 16.23 -7.09 2.89
C PRO A 85 15.10 -6.23 3.50
N CYS A 86 14.18 -6.88 4.21
CA CYS A 86 12.93 -6.35 4.79
C CYS A 86 11.76 -6.08 3.82
N TYR A 87 11.95 -6.04 2.49
CA TYR A 87 10.85 -5.67 1.59
C TYR A 87 9.65 -6.61 1.70
N ARG A 88 9.92 -7.92 1.64
CA ARG A 88 8.87 -8.93 1.73
C ARG A 88 8.10 -8.86 3.05
N SER A 89 8.80 -8.71 4.17
CA SER A 89 8.15 -8.61 5.49
C SER A 89 7.34 -7.32 5.62
N CYS A 90 7.83 -6.19 5.11
CA CYS A 90 7.07 -4.94 5.09
C CYS A 90 5.83 -5.02 4.18
N ALA A 91 5.97 -5.65 3.01
CA ALA A 91 4.87 -5.85 2.09
C ALA A 91 3.80 -6.80 2.68
N ASP A 92 4.22 -7.89 3.34
CA ASP A 92 3.30 -8.80 4.04
C ASP A 92 2.45 -8.08 5.10
N GLU A 93 3.04 -7.17 5.89
CA GLU A 93 2.31 -6.37 6.88
C GLU A 93 1.30 -5.42 6.22
N ILE A 94 1.66 -4.76 5.11
CA ILE A 94 0.72 -3.91 4.34
C ILE A 94 -0.42 -4.76 3.77
N GLU A 95 -0.14 -5.96 3.29
CA GLU A 95 -1.13 -6.81 2.66
C GLU A 95 -2.17 -7.33 3.66
N MET A 96 -1.83 -7.45 4.94
CA MET A 96 -2.80 -7.80 5.98
C MET A 96 -3.99 -6.83 6.07
N PHE A 97 -3.89 -5.60 5.55
CA PHE A 97 -5.01 -4.66 5.55
C PHE A 97 -6.10 -5.00 4.52
N PHE A 98 -5.81 -5.75 3.47
CA PHE A 98 -6.76 -5.98 2.37
C PHE A 98 -6.69 -7.37 1.74
N MET A 99 -5.73 -8.23 2.12
CA MET A 99 -5.62 -9.61 1.66
C MET A 99 -6.22 -10.57 2.71
N PRO A 100 -7.41 -11.17 2.46
CA PRO A 100 -8.08 -12.00 3.47
C PRO A 100 -7.35 -13.30 3.81
N ASP A 101 -6.54 -13.83 2.90
CA ASP A 101 -5.69 -14.99 3.14
C ASP A 101 -4.53 -14.68 4.09
N LYS A 102 -4.07 -13.42 4.15
CA LYS A 102 -3.04 -12.93 5.08
C LYS A 102 -3.60 -12.43 6.41
N ASN A 103 -4.91 -12.14 6.49
CA ASN A 103 -5.55 -11.66 7.71
C ASN A 103 -6.83 -12.45 8.05
N VAL A 104 -6.70 -13.38 9.00
CA VAL A 104 -7.82 -14.23 9.47
C VAL A 104 -8.96 -13.43 10.10
N HIS A 105 -8.70 -12.26 10.67
CA HIS A 105 -9.73 -11.39 11.24
C HIS A 105 -10.53 -10.74 10.11
N LEU A 106 -9.85 -10.13 9.15
CA LEU A 106 -10.47 -9.62 7.93
C LEU A 106 -11.33 -10.70 7.25
N GLN A 107 -10.79 -11.90 7.04
CA GLN A 107 -11.52 -13.00 6.44
C GLN A 107 -12.81 -13.37 7.19
N LYS A 108 -12.79 -13.30 8.53
CA LYS A 108 -13.96 -13.60 9.36
C LYS A 108 -15.02 -12.51 9.29
N ASP A 109 -14.63 -11.26 9.07
CA ASP A 109 -15.54 -10.12 9.07
C ASP A 109 -16.20 -9.90 7.69
N LEU A 110 -15.62 -10.47 6.62
CA LEU A 110 -16.21 -10.42 5.28
C LEU A 110 -17.51 -11.23 5.14
N LYS A 111 -18.40 -10.73 4.28
CA LYS A 111 -19.60 -11.45 3.81
C LYS A 111 -19.22 -12.79 3.17
N LYS A 112 -20.09 -13.79 3.30
CA LYS A 112 -19.87 -15.08 2.66
C LYS A 112 -19.97 -14.94 1.14
N GLY A 113 -18.99 -15.46 0.42
CA GLY A 113 -18.99 -15.47 -1.06
C GLY A 113 -18.54 -14.17 -1.71
N VAL A 114 -17.84 -13.29 -0.97
CA VAL A 114 -17.15 -12.13 -1.55
C VAL A 114 -16.22 -12.60 -2.68
N VAL A 115 -16.30 -11.92 -3.83
CA VAL A 115 -15.42 -12.12 -4.97
C VAL A 115 -14.26 -11.15 -4.84
N LEU A 116 -13.02 -11.66 -4.85
CA LEU A 116 -11.81 -10.86 -4.72
C LEU A 116 -11.36 -10.36 -6.11
N ASP A 117 -12.10 -9.40 -6.66
CA ASP A 117 -11.84 -8.82 -7.98
C ASP A 117 -11.35 -7.36 -7.89
N ASN A 118 -11.26 -6.69 -9.05
CA ASN A 118 -10.83 -5.29 -9.13
C ASN A 118 -11.66 -4.34 -8.26
N LYS A 119 -12.96 -4.63 -8.05
CA LYS A 119 -13.84 -3.80 -7.23
C LYS A 119 -13.55 -4.01 -5.74
N PHE A 120 -13.20 -5.23 -5.34
CA PHE A 120 -12.81 -5.52 -3.97
C PHE A 120 -11.52 -4.77 -3.58
N TYR A 121 -10.51 -4.77 -4.46
CA TYR A 121 -9.22 -4.12 -4.21
C TYR A 121 -9.19 -2.62 -4.53
N GLU A 122 -10.30 -2.02 -5.01
CA GLU A 122 -10.30 -0.63 -5.49
C GLU A 122 -9.84 0.38 -4.43
N LEU A 123 -10.31 0.24 -3.19
CA LEU A 123 -9.91 1.11 -2.09
C LEU A 123 -8.41 0.98 -1.77
N ALA A 124 -7.91 -0.25 -1.64
CA ALA A 124 -6.49 -0.53 -1.42
C ALA A 124 -5.62 0.07 -2.53
N LEU A 125 -5.99 -0.14 -3.80
CA LEU A 125 -5.26 0.38 -4.95
C LEU A 125 -5.23 1.92 -4.95
N LYS A 126 -6.36 2.58 -4.64
CA LYS A 126 -6.43 4.05 -4.52
C LYS A 126 -5.48 4.57 -3.44
N CYS A 127 -5.53 3.99 -2.25
CA CYS A 127 -4.69 4.38 -1.12
C CYS A 127 -3.19 4.15 -1.40
N LEU A 128 -2.83 2.97 -1.91
CA LEU A 128 -1.43 2.62 -2.25
C LEU A 128 -0.85 3.58 -3.28
N ILE A 129 -1.61 3.91 -4.34
CA ILE A 129 -1.17 4.88 -5.35
C ILE A 129 -1.02 6.28 -4.76
N ARG A 130 -1.97 6.73 -3.94
CA ARG A 130 -1.88 8.07 -3.32
C ARG A 130 -0.67 8.18 -2.39
N ILE A 131 -0.40 7.16 -1.58
CA ILE A 131 0.78 7.12 -0.71
C ILE A 131 2.06 7.07 -1.55
N HIS A 132 2.14 6.21 -2.57
CA HIS A 132 3.31 6.15 -3.46
C HIS A 132 3.65 7.53 -4.06
N GLU A 133 2.64 8.27 -4.54
CA GLU A 133 2.82 9.64 -5.04
C GLU A 133 3.27 10.63 -3.97
N SER A 134 2.78 10.49 -2.74
CA SER A 134 3.20 11.30 -1.59
C SER A 134 4.68 11.06 -1.28
N VAL A 135 5.08 9.77 -1.20
CA VAL A 135 6.47 9.36 -1.01
C VAL A 135 7.36 9.92 -2.11
N GLU A 136 7.00 9.71 -3.39
CA GLU A 136 7.75 10.24 -4.53
C GLU A 136 7.93 11.76 -4.44
N PHE A 137 6.84 12.48 -4.15
CA PHE A 137 6.86 13.94 -4.07
C PHE A 137 7.82 14.43 -2.99
N TRP A 138 7.72 13.90 -1.78
CA TRP A 138 8.51 14.35 -0.64
C TRP A 138 9.96 13.86 -0.70
N THR A 139 10.23 12.67 -1.22
CA THR A 139 11.60 12.21 -1.49
C THR A 139 12.29 13.11 -2.51
N ARG A 140 11.58 13.51 -3.59
CA ARG A 140 12.13 14.47 -4.56
C ARG A 140 12.40 15.85 -3.95
N LYS A 141 11.60 16.26 -2.96
CA LYS A 141 11.71 17.59 -2.32
C LYS A 141 12.73 17.65 -1.19
N GLY A 142 12.84 16.57 -0.41
CA GLY A 142 13.62 16.53 0.84
C GLY A 142 14.77 15.52 0.84
N GLY A 143 15.10 14.92 -0.30
CA GLY A 143 16.12 13.87 -0.41
C GLY A 143 15.59 12.49 0.01
N ASP A 144 16.49 11.52 0.15
CA ASP A 144 16.13 10.11 0.35
C ASP A 144 15.14 9.89 1.51
N ASN A 145 15.30 10.62 2.62
CA ASN A 145 14.42 10.55 3.79
C ASN A 145 13.35 11.66 3.82
N GLY A 146 13.18 12.41 2.73
CA GLY A 146 12.29 13.57 2.68
C GLY A 146 10.84 13.26 3.04
N TYR A 147 10.32 12.10 2.61
CA TYR A 147 9.00 11.62 3.01
C TYR A 147 8.88 11.37 4.51
N PHE A 148 9.82 10.62 5.09
CA PHE A 148 9.80 10.28 6.52
C PHE A 148 10.03 11.48 7.42
N ASN A 149 10.88 12.42 7.00
CA ASN A 149 11.03 13.71 7.68
C ASN A 149 9.71 14.49 7.69
N PHE A 150 8.98 14.51 6.56
CA PHE A 150 7.69 15.19 6.46
C PHE A 150 6.62 14.54 7.33
N ILE A 151 6.36 13.24 7.18
CA ILE A 151 5.29 12.57 7.95
C ILE A 151 5.62 12.48 9.45
N GLY A 152 6.91 12.41 9.81
CA GLY A 152 7.36 12.40 11.21
C GLY A 152 7.05 13.69 11.97
N GLU A 153 6.75 14.81 11.28
CA GLU A 153 6.27 16.04 11.93
C GLU A 153 4.82 15.91 12.45
N TYR A 154 4.04 14.96 11.90
CA TYR A 154 2.60 14.82 12.16
C TYR A 154 2.22 13.49 12.80
N ILE A 155 2.99 12.43 12.54
CA ILE A 155 2.87 11.15 13.24
C ILE A 155 3.49 11.36 14.62
N GLY A 156 2.65 11.71 15.60
CA GLY A 156 3.05 11.77 17.01
C GLY A 156 3.57 10.41 17.50
N THR A 157 4.21 10.39 18.67
CA THR A 157 4.71 9.14 19.28
C THR A 157 3.60 8.16 19.69
N GLU A 158 2.33 8.56 19.60
CA GLU A 158 1.18 7.67 19.79
C GLU A 158 0.91 6.92 18.50
N ILE A 159 1.39 5.67 18.47
CA ILE A 159 1.05 4.68 17.45
C ILE A 159 -0.48 4.57 17.40
N LEU A 160 -1.07 4.72 16.21
CA LEU A 160 -2.47 4.36 15.98
C LEU A 160 -2.64 2.89 16.39
N ASN A 161 -3.38 2.66 17.47
CA ASN A 161 -3.65 1.30 17.94
C ASN A 161 -4.65 0.56 17.03
N GLU A 162 -5.36 1.27 16.17
CA GLU A 162 -6.40 0.70 15.32
C GLU A 162 -5.95 0.67 13.85
N ARG A 163 -5.51 -0.53 13.45
CA ARG A 163 -5.20 -0.91 12.07
C ARG A 163 -6.52 -1.18 11.33
N ILE A 164 -7.03 -0.20 10.58
CA ILE A 164 -8.30 -0.39 9.84
C ILE A 164 -8.06 -1.14 8.52
N PRO A 165 -8.94 -2.07 8.13
CA PRO A 165 -8.84 -2.72 6.82
C PRO A 165 -9.00 -1.73 5.66
N LEU A 166 -8.25 -1.91 4.58
CA LEU A 166 -8.36 -1.14 3.34
C LEU A 166 -9.36 -1.80 2.38
N VAL A 167 -10.55 -2.10 2.90
CA VAL A 167 -11.66 -2.75 2.17
C VAL A 167 -12.93 -1.93 2.37
N GLU A 168 -13.73 -1.75 1.32
CA GLU A 168 -14.98 -1.00 1.41
C GLU A 168 -15.97 -1.66 2.38
N ASN A 169 -16.69 -0.82 3.14
CA ASN A 169 -17.66 -1.26 4.15
C ASN A 169 -18.75 -2.19 3.59
N GLU A 170 -19.06 -2.09 2.29
CA GLU A 170 -20.08 -2.94 1.63
C GLU A 170 -19.74 -4.45 1.65
N TYR A 171 -18.47 -4.81 1.85
CA TYR A 171 -18.02 -6.21 1.88
C TYR A 171 -18.04 -6.84 3.27
N PHE A 172 -18.24 -6.06 4.33
CA PHE A 172 -18.29 -6.55 5.71
C PHE A 172 -19.68 -7.02 6.09
N ARG A 173 -19.77 -8.00 6.99
CA ARG A 173 -21.03 -8.44 7.57
C ARG A 173 -21.71 -7.26 8.29
N ASP A 174 -23.03 -7.23 8.24
CA ASP A 174 -23.86 -6.26 8.97
C ASP A 174 -23.77 -6.47 10.49
#